data_AF-A0A7Y8HUE8-F1
#
_entry.id   AF-A0A7Y8HUE8-F1
#
_cell.length_a   1.000
_cell.length_b   1.000
_cell.length_c   1.000
_cell.angle_alpha   90.00
_cell.angle_beta   90.00
_cell.angle_gamma   90.00
#
_symmetry.space_group_name_H-M   'P 1'
#
loop_
_entity.id
_entity.type
_entity.pdbx_description
1 polymer ?
#
loop_
_entity_poly.entity_id
_entity_poly.type
_entity_poly.pdbx_seq_one_letter_code
_entity_poly.pdbx_strand_id
1 'polypeptide(L)'
;IQWGIEGRVDSVDQHLFPAMAKAHCRTVMFGIESGSQKILDRLKKEQTLEEVATAVTNAKEAGIEIVHGFFTVGNPDETVEDMNATFDLAAKLPLDTFGFNRLCVYRGTPLWQEYVKRGLVSESTDWYKYFKCSTIDPTCLPGEMINEVRLQGFRRLFIYKLLHYPIQTFRLLRRFLRFMPARDVAYLIIKPFLGQNKGATKAEVLSRAVEHADMKDAAAQLTQLADEVLQDVTEVSRLERLRIQQEAEGLRELPMVHSR
;
A
#
# COMPACT_ATOMS: atom_id res chain seq x y z
N ILE A 1 18.69 17.19 -5.47
CA ILE A 1 17.77 16.36 -4.66
C ILE A 1 16.87 15.61 -5.64
N GLN A 2 16.58 14.32 -5.41
CA GLN A 2 15.56 13.57 -6.16
C GLN A 2 14.36 13.34 -5.23
N TRP A 3 13.16 13.50 -5.76
CA TRP A 3 11.93 13.38 -4.98
C TRP A 3 10.81 12.73 -5.80
N GLY A 4 9.69 12.43 -5.15
CA GLY A 4 8.51 11.87 -5.79
C GLY A 4 7.23 12.33 -5.10
N ILE A 5 6.10 12.08 -5.76
CA ILE A 5 4.77 12.47 -5.30
C ILE A 5 3.78 11.32 -5.42
N GLU A 6 2.74 11.40 -4.60
CA GLU A 6 1.52 10.65 -4.77
C GLU A 6 0.41 11.60 -5.19
N GLY A 7 -0.45 11.18 -6.11
CA GLY A 7 -1.48 12.04 -6.67
C GLY A 7 -2.70 11.26 -7.15
N ARG A 8 -3.79 12.00 -7.33
CA ARG A 8 -4.98 11.48 -8.03
C ARG A 8 -4.82 11.63 -9.54
N VAL A 9 -5.48 10.77 -10.28
CA VAL A 9 -5.44 10.76 -11.76
C VAL A 9 -6.27 11.89 -12.38
N ASP A 10 -7.23 12.44 -11.64
CA ASP A 10 -8.10 13.56 -12.05
C ASP A 10 -7.54 14.94 -11.64
N SER A 11 -6.31 14.99 -11.10
CA SER A 11 -5.73 16.26 -10.66
C SER A 11 -5.53 17.22 -11.83
N VAL A 12 -5.92 18.48 -11.64
CA VAL A 12 -5.68 19.58 -12.59
C VAL A 12 -4.19 19.92 -12.73
N ASP A 13 -3.36 19.50 -11.78
CA ASP A 13 -1.93 19.81 -11.71
C ASP A 13 -1.08 18.96 -12.66
N GLN A 14 -1.67 18.08 -13.48
CA GLN A 14 -0.96 17.29 -14.48
C GLN A 14 -0.13 18.15 -15.44
N HIS A 15 -0.58 19.38 -15.73
CA HIS A 15 0.17 20.34 -16.54
C HIS A 15 1.52 20.75 -15.94
N LEU A 16 1.74 20.49 -14.63
CA LEU A 16 2.99 20.75 -13.94
C LEU A 16 4.01 19.61 -14.08
N PHE A 17 3.64 18.43 -14.60
CA PHE A 17 4.57 17.31 -14.72
C PHE A 17 5.88 17.65 -15.47
N PRO A 18 5.89 18.44 -16.57
CA PRO A 18 7.14 18.84 -17.21
C PRO A 18 8.03 19.71 -16.31
N ALA A 19 7.43 20.60 -15.52
CA ALA A 19 8.16 21.42 -14.55
C ALA A 19 8.70 20.57 -13.39
N MET A 20 7.89 19.63 -12.88
CA MET A 20 8.29 18.68 -11.84
C MET A 20 9.45 17.80 -12.31
N ALA A 21 9.39 17.27 -13.53
CA ALA A 21 10.48 16.47 -14.11
C ALA A 21 11.79 17.27 -14.21
N LYS A 22 11.72 18.54 -14.66
CA LYS A 22 12.87 19.46 -14.67
C LYS A 22 13.42 19.73 -13.26
N ALA A 23 12.53 19.80 -12.27
CA ALA A 23 12.87 19.94 -10.86
C ALA A 23 13.30 18.63 -10.18
N HIS A 24 13.57 17.57 -10.95
CA HIS A 24 14.00 16.25 -10.46
C HIS A 24 12.96 15.46 -9.64
N CYS A 25 11.67 15.69 -9.88
CA CYS A 25 10.64 14.71 -9.53
C CYS A 25 10.84 13.48 -10.42
N ARG A 26 11.24 12.36 -9.84
CA ARG A 26 11.55 11.12 -10.56
C ARG A 26 10.45 10.08 -10.47
N THR A 27 9.57 10.19 -9.47
CA THR A 27 8.52 9.21 -9.20
C THR A 27 7.17 9.88 -9.04
N VAL A 28 6.15 9.35 -9.72
CA VAL A 28 4.75 9.70 -9.49
C VAL A 28 3.98 8.41 -9.19
N MET A 29 3.12 8.43 -8.18
CA MET A 29 2.34 7.28 -7.76
C MET A 29 0.85 7.63 -7.80
N PHE A 30 0.06 6.85 -8.53
CA PHE A 30 -1.37 7.09 -8.72
C PHE A 30 -2.22 6.06 -8.00
N GLY A 31 -3.25 6.53 -7.30
CA GLY A 31 -4.35 5.69 -6.81
C GLY A 31 -5.28 5.30 -7.96
N ILE A 32 -4.97 4.21 -8.67
CA ILE A 32 -5.77 3.73 -9.81
C ILE A 32 -6.93 2.84 -9.34
N GLU A 33 -6.67 2.00 -8.34
CA GLU A 33 -7.60 1.11 -7.64
C GLU A 33 -8.13 -0.03 -8.48
N SER A 34 -8.88 0.23 -9.55
CA SER A 34 -9.52 -0.80 -10.36
C SER A 34 -9.51 -0.47 -11.86
N GLY A 35 -9.52 -1.51 -12.69
CA GLY A 35 -9.77 -1.39 -14.13
C GLY A 35 -11.23 -1.58 -14.50
N SER A 36 -12.14 -1.66 -13.52
CA SER A 36 -13.59 -1.71 -13.73
C SER A 36 -14.23 -0.41 -13.24
N GLN A 37 -14.92 0.30 -14.15
CA GLN A 37 -15.63 1.54 -13.79
C GLN A 37 -16.67 1.28 -12.69
N LYS A 38 -17.36 0.14 -12.74
CA LYS A 38 -18.31 -0.29 -11.70
C LYS A 38 -17.67 -0.28 -10.31
N ILE A 39 -16.43 -0.78 -10.18
CA ILE A 39 -15.72 -0.84 -8.91
C ILE A 39 -15.18 0.53 -8.49
N LEU A 40 -14.70 1.34 -9.44
CA LEU A 40 -14.34 2.73 -9.15
C LEU A 40 -15.53 3.52 -8.60
N ASP A 41 -16.71 3.34 -9.18
CA ASP A 41 -17.95 3.98 -8.74
C ASP A 41 -18.38 3.46 -7.36
N ARG A 42 -18.28 2.14 -7.11
CA ARG A 42 -18.54 1.52 -5.80
C ARG A 42 -17.64 2.07 -4.70
N LEU A 43 -16.37 2.31 -5.03
CA LEU A 43 -15.37 2.90 -4.14
C LEU A 43 -15.44 4.44 -4.06
N LYS A 44 -16.37 5.07 -4.81
CA LYS A 44 -16.52 6.53 -4.92
C LYS A 44 -15.21 7.22 -5.25
N LYS A 45 -14.47 6.68 -6.21
CA LYS A 45 -13.18 7.25 -6.62
C LYS A 45 -13.33 8.50 -7.48
N GLU A 46 -14.49 8.68 -8.12
CA GLU A 46 -14.81 9.87 -8.93
C GLU A 46 -13.77 10.07 -10.04
N GLN A 47 -13.36 8.98 -10.69
CA GLN A 47 -12.42 8.99 -11.80
C GLN A 47 -12.84 7.97 -12.87
N THR A 48 -12.48 8.24 -14.11
CA THR A 48 -12.73 7.39 -15.27
C THR A 48 -11.49 6.62 -15.69
N LEU A 49 -11.67 5.50 -16.39
CA LEU A 49 -10.56 4.73 -16.96
C LEU A 49 -9.74 5.54 -17.99
N GLU A 50 -10.37 6.50 -18.66
CA GLU A 50 -9.71 7.40 -19.62
C GLU A 50 -8.81 8.43 -18.91
N GLU A 51 -9.27 9.01 -17.80
CA GLU A 51 -8.45 9.90 -16.97
C GLU A 51 -7.23 9.16 -16.41
N VAL A 52 -7.39 7.91 -15.98
CA VAL A 52 -6.27 7.06 -15.57
C VAL A 52 -5.24 6.92 -16.70
N ALA A 53 -5.68 6.57 -17.91
CA ALA A 53 -4.80 6.40 -19.06
C ALA A 53 -4.09 7.70 -19.44
N THR A 54 -4.82 8.81 -19.41
CA THR A 54 -4.33 10.16 -19.70
C THR A 54 -3.27 10.59 -18.68
N ALA A 55 -3.56 10.48 -17.38
CA ALA A 55 -2.63 10.88 -16.33
C ALA A 55 -1.32 10.11 -16.34
N VAL A 56 -1.40 8.79 -16.54
CA VAL A 56 -0.21 7.94 -16.65
C VAL A 56 0.61 8.30 -17.89
N THR A 57 -0.04 8.52 -19.03
CA THR A 57 0.63 8.89 -20.29
C THR A 57 1.29 10.27 -20.17
N ASN A 58 0.57 11.27 -19.66
CA ASN A 58 1.08 12.62 -19.43
C ASN A 58 2.33 12.61 -18.53
N ALA A 59 2.32 11.84 -17.45
CA ALA A 59 3.48 11.71 -16.57
C ALA A 59 4.69 11.11 -17.30
N LYS A 60 4.49 10.05 -18.09
CA LYS A 60 5.58 9.43 -18.88
C LYS A 60 6.12 10.36 -19.96
N GLU A 61 5.25 11.03 -20.70
CA GLU A 61 5.63 11.99 -21.76
C GLU A 61 6.36 13.21 -21.20
N ALA A 62 5.99 13.67 -20.00
CA ALA A 62 6.69 14.74 -19.30
C ALA A 62 8.11 14.37 -18.82
N GLY A 63 8.52 13.09 -18.96
CA GLY A 63 9.84 12.62 -18.59
C GLY A 63 9.97 12.16 -17.13
N ILE A 64 8.85 11.87 -16.46
CA ILE A 64 8.87 11.20 -15.15
C ILE A 64 9.42 9.78 -15.34
N GLU A 65 10.48 9.47 -14.59
CA GLU A 65 11.22 8.23 -14.77
C GLU A 65 10.40 7.01 -14.34
N ILE A 66 9.76 7.09 -13.16
CA ILE A 66 8.98 6.00 -12.55
C ILE A 66 7.54 6.45 -12.34
N VAL A 67 6.60 5.74 -12.94
CA VAL A 67 5.18 5.86 -12.64
C VAL A 67 4.69 4.57 -11.97
N HIS A 68 4.11 4.71 -10.79
CA HIS A 68 3.56 3.63 -9.99
C HIS A 68 2.03 3.66 -10.01
N GLY A 69 1.39 2.49 -10.14
CA GLY A 69 -0.06 2.35 -9.98
C GLY A 69 -0.41 1.55 -8.72
N PHE A 70 -1.19 2.14 -7.81
CA PHE A 70 -1.83 1.43 -6.71
C PHE A 70 -3.16 0.86 -7.17
N PHE A 71 -3.38 -0.42 -6.91
CA PHE A 71 -4.59 -1.17 -7.22
C PHE A 71 -5.09 -1.89 -5.97
N THR A 72 -6.40 -2.08 -5.90
CA THR A 72 -7.09 -2.80 -4.84
C THR A 72 -7.91 -3.96 -5.43
N VAL A 73 -7.93 -5.08 -4.72
CA VAL A 73 -8.69 -6.29 -5.09
C VAL A 73 -9.38 -6.88 -3.86
N GLY A 74 -10.37 -7.72 -4.07
CA GLY A 74 -11.28 -8.17 -3.02
C GLY A 74 -12.21 -7.06 -2.57
N ASN A 75 -12.63 -6.22 -3.51
CA ASN A 75 -13.59 -5.15 -3.26
C ASN A 75 -15.01 -5.74 -3.11
N PRO A 76 -15.93 -5.09 -2.37
CA PRO A 76 -17.35 -5.45 -2.38
C PRO A 76 -17.90 -5.40 -3.81
N ASP A 77 -18.76 -6.37 -4.15
CA ASP A 77 -19.43 -6.46 -5.46
C ASP A 77 -18.48 -6.68 -6.66
N GLU A 78 -17.20 -6.98 -6.41
CA GLU A 78 -16.18 -7.27 -7.42
C GLU A 78 -16.31 -8.68 -7.96
N THR A 79 -16.35 -8.82 -9.29
CA THR A 79 -16.35 -10.12 -9.96
C THR A 79 -14.97 -10.49 -10.47
N VAL A 80 -14.83 -11.75 -10.91
CA VAL A 80 -13.58 -12.23 -11.53
C VAL A 80 -13.27 -11.46 -12.81
N GLU A 81 -14.29 -11.03 -13.55
CA GLU A 81 -14.17 -10.20 -14.74
C GLU A 81 -13.63 -8.80 -14.40
N ASP A 82 -14.12 -8.19 -13.31
CA ASP A 82 -13.63 -6.88 -12.84
C ASP A 82 -12.15 -6.95 -12.40
N MET A 83 -11.79 -8.01 -11.66
CA MET A 83 -10.40 -8.25 -11.28
C MET A 83 -9.52 -8.44 -12.52
N ASN A 84 -9.98 -9.22 -13.51
CA ASN A 84 -9.27 -9.41 -14.76
C ASN A 84 -9.08 -8.10 -15.53
N ALA A 85 -10.12 -7.27 -15.62
CA ALA A 85 -10.05 -5.94 -16.23
C ALA A 85 -9.02 -5.05 -15.53
N THR A 86 -8.90 -5.16 -14.20
CA THR A 86 -7.87 -4.47 -13.41
C THR A 86 -6.46 -4.87 -13.79
N PHE A 87 -6.18 -6.18 -13.89
CA PHE A 87 -4.86 -6.66 -14.35
C PHE A 87 -4.57 -6.30 -15.81
N ASP A 88 -5.59 -6.29 -16.67
CA ASP A 88 -5.44 -5.91 -18.08
C ASP A 88 -5.13 -4.43 -18.25
N LEU A 89 -5.80 -3.57 -17.50
CA LEU A 89 -5.49 -2.14 -17.48
C LEU A 89 -4.05 -1.91 -17.01
N ALA A 90 -3.65 -2.52 -15.88
CA ALA A 90 -2.30 -2.39 -15.34
C ALA A 90 -1.22 -2.86 -16.32
N ALA A 91 -1.49 -3.91 -17.09
CA ALA A 91 -0.60 -4.42 -18.13
C ALA A 91 -0.45 -3.42 -19.29
N LYS A 92 -1.57 -2.86 -19.76
CA LYS A 92 -1.63 -1.95 -20.91
C LYS A 92 -1.04 -0.58 -20.63
N LEU A 93 -1.25 -0.02 -19.45
CA LEU A 93 -0.73 1.30 -19.07
C LEU A 93 0.81 1.30 -19.03
N PRO A 94 1.52 2.39 -19.39
CA PRO A 94 2.98 2.44 -19.36
C PRO A 94 3.56 2.63 -17.93
N LEU A 95 3.00 1.94 -16.94
CA LEU A 95 3.47 1.88 -15.56
C LEU A 95 4.80 1.13 -15.44
N ASP A 96 5.71 1.68 -14.64
CA ASP A 96 6.99 1.06 -14.30
C ASP A 96 6.84 0.06 -13.14
N THR A 97 5.98 0.38 -12.17
CA THR A 97 5.73 -0.47 -11.01
C THR A 97 4.25 -0.44 -10.64
N PHE A 98 3.78 -1.45 -9.91
CA PHE A 98 2.38 -1.55 -9.50
C PHE A 98 2.27 -2.31 -8.18
N GLY A 99 1.28 -1.93 -7.37
CA GLY A 99 0.95 -2.60 -6.11
C GLY A 99 -0.50 -3.05 -6.12
N PHE A 100 -0.75 -4.32 -5.81
CA PHE A 100 -2.11 -4.86 -5.67
C PHE A 100 -2.36 -5.24 -4.23
N ASN A 101 -3.15 -4.45 -3.51
CA ASN A 101 -3.49 -4.69 -2.12
C ASN A 101 -4.89 -5.26 -1.98
N ARG A 102 -5.14 -6.02 -0.91
CA ARG A 102 -6.50 -6.42 -0.57
C ARG A 102 -7.20 -5.27 0.15
N LEU A 103 -8.44 -4.97 -0.22
CA LEU A 103 -9.20 -3.92 0.44
C LEU A 103 -9.44 -4.31 1.91
N CYS A 104 -9.03 -3.42 2.81
CA CYS A 104 -9.34 -3.50 4.23
C CYS A 104 -10.29 -2.38 4.61
N VAL A 105 -11.23 -2.69 5.50
CA VAL A 105 -12.12 -1.70 6.11
C VAL A 105 -11.52 -1.23 7.42
N TYR A 106 -11.53 0.09 7.62
CA TYR A 106 -10.99 0.75 8.81
C TYR A 106 -12.06 1.60 9.47
N ARG A 107 -12.05 1.65 10.81
CA ARG A 107 -12.96 2.52 11.58
C ARG A 107 -12.85 3.96 11.11
N GLY A 108 -14.01 4.62 10.98
CA GLY A 108 -14.10 6.00 10.49
C GLY A 108 -14.23 6.14 8.97
N THR A 109 -14.04 5.06 8.20
CA THR A 109 -14.30 5.09 6.75
C THR A 109 -15.80 4.98 6.43
N PRO A 110 -16.26 5.51 5.29
CA PRO A 110 -17.65 5.33 4.85
C PRO A 110 -18.05 3.84 4.73
N LEU A 111 -17.11 2.99 4.28
CA LEU A 111 -17.33 1.55 4.18
C LEU A 111 -17.50 0.89 5.56
N TRP A 112 -16.79 1.36 6.58
CA TRP A 112 -17.01 0.89 7.96
C TRP A 112 -18.42 1.19 8.43
N GLN A 113 -18.90 2.41 8.19
CA GLN A 113 -20.26 2.81 8.55
C GLN A 113 -21.33 1.99 7.82
N GLU A 114 -21.08 1.62 6.57
CA GLU A 114 -21.91 0.67 5.83
C GLU A 114 -21.92 -0.72 6.50
N TYR A 115 -20.75 -1.20 6.91
CA TYR A 115 -20.61 -2.53 7.52
C TYR A 115 -21.22 -2.60 8.93
N VAL A 116 -21.18 -1.52 9.71
CA VAL A 116 -21.91 -1.40 10.98
C VAL A 116 -23.41 -1.54 10.72
N LYS A 117 -23.95 -0.81 9.73
CA LYS A 117 -25.38 -0.88 9.36
C LYS A 117 -25.81 -2.27 8.88
N ARG A 118 -24.89 -3.01 8.23
CA ARG A 118 -25.11 -4.39 7.76
C ARG A 118 -24.87 -5.44 8.86
N GLY A 119 -24.43 -5.04 10.06
CA GLY A 119 -24.12 -5.94 11.16
C GLY A 119 -22.86 -6.80 10.94
N LEU A 120 -21.97 -6.39 10.04
CA LEU A 120 -20.72 -7.11 9.74
C LEU A 120 -19.58 -6.76 10.70
N VAL A 121 -19.64 -5.58 11.31
CA VAL A 121 -18.70 -5.11 12.33
C VAL A 121 -19.45 -4.36 13.43
N SER A 122 -18.88 -4.31 14.64
CA SER A 122 -19.47 -3.58 15.76
C SER A 122 -18.57 -2.44 16.22
N GLU A 123 -19.15 -1.25 16.40
CA GLU A 123 -18.39 -0.08 16.88
C GLU A 123 -17.88 -0.24 18.32
N SER A 124 -18.59 -0.99 19.16
CA SER A 124 -18.21 -1.17 20.56
C SER A 124 -17.12 -2.21 20.76
N THR A 125 -17.11 -3.28 19.95
CA THR A 125 -16.21 -4.43 20.15
C THR A 125 -15.04 -4.48 19.18
N ASP A 126 -15.17 -3.89 17.99
CA ASP A 126 -14.16 -4.00 16.93
C ASP A 126 -13.38 -2.71 16.68
N TRP A 127 -13.48 -1.74 17.59
CA TRP A 127 -12.93 -0.38 17.40
C TRP A 127 -11.42 -0.32 17.11
N TYR A 128 -10.65 -1.32 17.57
CA TYR A 128 -9.20 -1.43 17.43
C TYR A 128 -8.77 -2.35 16.28
N LYS A 129 -9.72 -2.93 15.53
CA LYS A 129 -9.45 -3.90 14.47
C LYS A 129 -9.61 -3.26 13.08
N TYR A 130 -8.94 -3.86 12.11
CA TYR A 130 -9.26 -3.73 10.70
C TYR A 130 -9.58 -5.12 10.15
N PHE A 131 -10.42 -5.17 9.12
CA PHE A 131 -10.82 -6.42 8.50
C PHE A 131 -10.57 -6.37 7.00
N LYS A 132 -10.09 -7.47 6.44
CA LYS A 132 -10.12 -7.66 4.98
C LYS A 132 -11.58 -7.78 4.57
N CYS A 133 -12.03 -6.99 3.61
CA CYS A 133 -13.44 -6.99 3.18
C CYS A 133 -13.86 -8.40 2.74
N SER A 134 -13.00 -9.10 1.99
CA SER A 134 -13.16 -10.50 1.57
C SER A 134 -13.35 -11.53 2.70
N THR A 135 -13.13 -11.16 3.96
CA THR A 135 -13.28 -12.06 5.11
C THR A 135 -14.63 -11.90 5.80
N ILE A 136 -15.21 -10.70 5.76
CA ILE A 136 -16.42 -10.36 6.52
C ILE A 136 -17.62 -10.00 5.64
N ASP A 137 -17.38 -9.62 4.38
CA ASP A 137 -18.44 -9.22 3.45
C ASP A 137 -18.75 -10.37 2.47
N PRO A 138 -19.97 -10.93 2.49
CA PRO A 138 -20.36 -12.02 1.58
C PRO A 138 -20.47 -11.58 0.11
N THR A 139 -20.48 -10.28 -0.18
CA THR A 139 -20.49 -9.75 -1.55
C THR A 139 -19.10 -9.76 -2.19
N CYS A 140 -18.04 -9.90 -1.39
CA CYS A 140 -16.69 -10.04 -1.90
C CYS A 140 -16.43 -11.46 -2.39
N LEU A 141 -15.52 -11.58 -3.37
CA LEU A 141 -15.01 -12.89 -3.76
C LEU A 141 -14.33 -13.61 -2.58
N PRO A 142 -14.46 -14.94 -2.49
CA PRO A 142 -13.74 -15.73 -1.50
C PRO A 142 -12.22 -15.51 -1.60
N GLY A 143 -11.54 -15.56 -0.45
CA GLY A 143 -10.11 -15.29 -0.38
C GLY A 143 -9.25 -16.21 -1.26
N GLU A 144 -9.64 -17.46 -1.44
CA GLU A 144 -8.96 -18.42 -2.32
C GLU A 144 -9.08 -18.01 -3.80
N MET A 145 -10.30 -17.69 -4.23
CA MET A 145 -10.59 -17.18 -5.59
C MET A 145 -9.77 -15.92 -5.90
N ILE A 146 -9.72 -14.96 -4.97
CA ILE A 146 -8.91 -13.74 -5.12
C ILE A 146 -7.43 -14.10 -5.33
N ASN A 147 -6.89 -15.08 -4.60
CA ASN A 147 -5.48 -15.47 -4.75
C ASN A 147 -5.21 -16.13 -6.10
N GLU A 148 -6.11 -16.99 -6.56
CA GLU A 148 -6.00 -17.66 -7.87
C GLU A 148 -6.03 -16.64 -9.01
N VAL A 149 -7.02 -15.75 -9.02
CA VAL A 149 -7.14 -14.70 -10.04
C VAL A 149 -5.95 -13.76 -9.99
N ARG A 150 -5.46 -13.38 -8.81
CA ARG A 150 -4.24 -12.55 -8.69
C ARG A 150 -3.02 -13.25 -9.27
N LEU A 151 -2.82 -14.54 -9.00
CA LEU A 151 -1.67 -15.29 -9.51
C LEU A 151 -1.70 -15.35 -11.04
N GLN A 152 -2.87 -15.66 -11.61
CA GLN A 152 -3.08 -15.66 -13.07
C GLN A 152 -2.89 -14.27 -13.67
N GLY A 153 -3.44 -13.24 -13.03
CA GLY A 153 -3.31 -11.84 -13.44
C GLY A 153 -1.86 -11.36 -13.45
N PHE A 154 -1.08 -11.66 -12.41
CA PHE A 154 0.35 -11.33 -12.37
C PHE A 154 1.15 -12.03 -13.48
N ARG A 155 0.87 -13.31 -13.77
CA ARG A 155 1.53 -14.01 -14.88
C ARG A 155 1.26 -13.31 -16.21
N ARG A 156 -0.01 -13.00 -16.50
CA ARG A 156 -0.42 -12.30 -17.74
C ARG A 156 0.22 -10.92 -17.82
N LEU A 157 0.18 -10.16 -16.72
CA LEU A 157 0.76 -8.82 -16.64
C LEU A 157 2.27 -8.86 -16.89
N PHE A 158 3.01 -9.74 -16.23
CA PHE A 158 4.47 -9.82 -16.38
C PHE A 158 4.87 -10.21 -17.81
N ILE A 159 4.18 -11.19 -18.40
CA ILE A 159 4.39 -11.58 -19.79
C ILE A 159 4.11 -10.39 -20.72
N TYR A 160 2.98 -9.70 -20.52
CA TYR A 160 2.61 -8.56 -21.35
C TYR A 160 3.66 -7.44 -21.27
N LYS A 161 4.12 -7.09 -20.06
CA LYS A 161 5.18 -6.09 -19.84
C LYS A 161 6.51 -6.47 -20.48
N LEU A 162 6.90 -7.73 -20.40
CA LEU A 162 8.12 -8.22 -21.03
C LEU A 162 8.05 -8.09 -22.56
N LEU A 163 6.91 -8.42 -23.16
CA LEU A 163 6.71 -8.42 -24.62
C LEU A 163 6.48 -7.02 -25.20
N HIS A 164 5.70 -6.17 -24.54
CA HIS A 164 5.28 -4.86 -25.06
C HIS A 164 6.10 -3.69 -24.51
N TYR A 165 6.76 -3.87 -23.36
CA TYR A 165 7.57 -2.84 -22.69
C TYR A 165 8.99 -3.35 -22.35
N PRO A 166 9.76 -3.90 -23.31
CA PRO A 166 11.05 -4.54 -23.02
C PRO A 166 12.09 -3.56 -22.47
N ILE A 167 12.13 -2.32 -22.98
CA ILE A 167 13.07 -1.29 -22.51
C ILE A 167 12.74 -0.86 -21.09
N GLN A 168 11.47 -0.63 -20.78
CA GLN A 168 11.00 -0.26 -19.44
C GLN A 168 11.32 -1.38 -18.44
N THR A 169 11.00 -2.62 -18.81
CA THR A 169 11.27 -3.81 -18.01
C THR A 169 12.77 -3.95 -17.73
N PHE A 170 13.62 -3.83 -18.76
CA PHE A 170 15.07 -3.90 -18.58
C PHE A 170 15.62 -2.80 -17.66
N ARG A 171 15.16 -1.55 -17.81
CA ARG A 171 15.55 -0.43 -16.95
C ARG A 171 15.19 -0.69 -15.49
N LEU A 172 13.98 -1.19 -15.24
CA LEU A 172 13.52 -1.55 -13.91
C LEU A 172 14.36 -2.68 -13.30
N LEU A 173 14.62 -3.75 -14.06
CA LEU A 173 15.45 -4.88 -13.59
C LEU A 173 16.87 -4.44 -13.27
N ARG A 174 17.48 -3.61 -14.11
CA ARG A 174 18.80 -3.02 -13.84
C ARG A 174 18.80 -2.20 -12.54
N ARG A 175 17.69 -1.51 -12.25
CA ARG A 175 17.53 -0.73 -11.01
C ARG A 175 17.39 -1.63 -9.79
N PHE A 176 16.64 -2.73 -9.88
CA PHE A 176 16.57 -3.71 -8.79
C PHE A 176 17.93 -4.37 -8.53
N LEU A 177 18.64 -4.78 -9.57
CA LEU A 177 19.98 -5.39 -9.45
C LEU A 177 21.02 -4.44 -8.81
N ARG A 178 20.78 -3.13 -8.81
CA ARG A 178 21.62 -2.16 -8.11
C ARG A 178 21.46 -2.22 -6.58
N PHE A 179 20.29 -2.64 -6.09
CA PHE A 179 19.91 -2.59 -4.68
C PHE A 179 19.57 -3.94 -4.06
N MET A 180 19.46 -4.99 -4.88
CA MET A 180 19.04 -6.33 -4.48
C MET A 180 19.93 -7.38 -5.16
N PRO A 181 20.32 -8.47 -4.46
CA PRO A 181 21.03 -9.60 -5.07
C PRO A 181 20.27 -10.19 -6.26
N ALA A 182 21.00 -10.57 -7.31
CA ALA A 182 20.40 -11.12 -8.54
C ALA A 182 19.51 -12.35 -8.31
N ARG A 183 19.85 -13.19 -7.32
CA ARG A 183 19.05 -14.35 -6.93
C ARG A 183 17.65 -13.98 -6.43
N ASP A 184 17.53 -12.88 -5.69
CA ASP A 184 16.27 -12.45 -5.07
C ASP A 184 15.40 -11.78 -6.14
N VAL A 185 16.01 -11.02 -7.06
CA VAL A 185 15.34 -10.47 -8.24
C VAL A 185 14.80 -11.61 -9.13
N ALA A 186 15.62 -12.62 -9.42
CA ALA A 186 15.20 -13.79 -10.20
C ALA A 186 14.06 -14.54 -9.49
N TYR A 187 14.15 -14.73 -8.17
CA TYR A 187 13.10 -15.33 -7.38
C TYR A 187 11.78 -14.55 -7.48
N LEU A 188 11.80 -13.23 -7.36
CA LEU A 188 10.58 -12.40 -7.44
C LEU A 188 9.91 -12.47 -8.82
N ILE A 189 10.69 -12.56 -9.91
CA ILE A 189 10.16 -12.68 -11.28
C ILE A 189 9.56 -14.07 -11.52
N ILE A 190 10.22 -15.12 -11.03
CA ILE A 190 9.81 -16.50 -11.26
C ILE A 190 8.68 -16.90 -10.30
N LYS A 191 8.59 -16.30 -9.11
CA LYS A 191 7.62 -16.66 -8.05
C LYS A 191 6.16 -16.75 -8.54
N PRO A 192 5.62 -15.82 -9.33
CA PRO A 192 4.26 -15.97 -9.86
C PRO A 192 4.08 -17.22 -10.73
N PHE A 193 5.14 -17.69 -11.40
CA PHE A 193 5.13 -18.88 -12.24
C PHE A 193 5.40 -20.17 -11.47
N LEU A 194 5.99 -20.08 -10.27
CA LEU A 194 6.08 -21.21 -9.35
C LEU A 194 4.66 -21.60 -8.90
N GLY A 195 4.40 -22.90 -8.83
CA GLY A 195 3.14 -23.42 -8.29
C GLY A 195 2.95 -23.03 -6.82
N GLN A 196 1.73 -23.17 -6.31
CA GLN A 196 1.49 -22.93 -4.88
C GLN A 196 2.29 -23.95 -4.06
N ASN A 197 3.25 -23.48 -3.27
CA ASN A 197 3.76 -24.28 -2.17
C ASN A 197 2.62 -24.46 -1.16
N LYS A 198 2.26 -25.70 -0.85
CA LYS A 198 1.27 -25.99 0.18
C LYS A 198 1.81 -25.52 1.54
N GLY A 199 1.13 -24.56 2.15
CA GLY A 199 1.42 -24.09 3.51
C GLY A 199 1.91 -22.65 3.56
N ALA A 200 1.57 -21.95 4.64
CA ALA A 200 2.07 -20.60 4.92
C ALA A 200 3.60 -20.65 5.09
N THR A 201 4.29 -19.73 4.43
CA THR A 201 5.74 -19.57 4.65
C THR A 201 6.02 -19.25 6.13
N LYS A 202 7.20 -19.59 6.67
CA LYS A 202 7.55 -19.26 8.06
C LYS A 202 7.31 -17.78 8.39
N ALA A 203 7.57 -16.88 7.44
CA ALA A 203 7.29 -15.45 7.57
C ALA A 203 5.78 -15.13 7.59
N GLU A 204 4.96 -15.80 6.77
CA GLU A 204 3.50 -15.66 6.84
C GLU A 204 2.91 -16.25 8.11
N VAL A 205 3.44 -17.38 8.60
CA VAL A 205 3.03 -17.96 9.89
C VAL A 205 3.39 -17.00 11.01
N LEU A 206 4.59 -16.41 11.00
CA LEU A 206 5.02 -15.42 11.98
C LEU A 206 4.15 -14.16 11.91
N SER A 207 3.90 -13.63 10.71
CA SER A 207 3.04 -12.46 10.51
C SER A 207 1.60 -12.73 10.98
N ARG A 208 1.03 -13.89 10.64
CA ARG A 208 -0.31 -14.29 11.11
C ARG A 208 -0.34 -14.48 12.62
N ALA A 209 0.69 -15.07 13.22
CA ALA A 209 0.79 -15.26 14.67
C ALA A 209 0.89 -13.91 15.41
N VAL A 210 1.70 -12.98 14.90
CA VAL A 210 1.84 -11.61 15.41
C VAL A 210 0.54 -10.80 15.22
N GLU A 211 -0.19 -11.02 14.13
CA GLU A 211 -1.49 -10.36 13.88
C GLU A 211 -2.64 -10.90 14.74
N HIS A 212 -2.58 -12.16 15.20
CA HIS A 212 -3.74 -12.86 15.78
C HIS A 212 -3.72 -13.12 17.30
N ALA A 213 -2.57 -13.30 17.96
CA ALA A 213 -2.58 -13.83 19.33
C ALA A 213 -2.15 -12.80 20.39
N ASP A 214 -0.89 -12.37 20.40
CA ASP A 214 -0.34 -11.89 21.68
C ASP A 214 -0.34 -10.37 21.86
N MET A 215 -0.26 -9.57 20.78
CA MET A 215 -0.21 -8.11 20.93
C MET A 215 -1.59 -7.44 21.06
N LYS A 216 -2.64 -8.04 20.46
CA LYS A 216 -3.98 -7.44 20.47
C LYS A 216 -4.69 -7.66 21.80
N ASP A 217 -4.56 -8.84 22.40
CA ASP A 217 -5.10 -9.12 23.73
C ASP A 217 -4.30 -8.41 24.82
N ALA A 218 -2.97 -8.31 24.68
CA ALA A 218 -2.16 -7.53 25.63
C ALA A 218 -2.45 -6.02 25.56
N ALA A 219 -2.65 -5.44 24.37
CA ALA A 219 -3.02 -4.02 24.23
C ALA A 219 -4.47 -3.72 24.66
N ALA A 220 -5.40 -4.65 24.42
CA ALA A 220 -6.77 -4.56 24.91
C ALA A 220 -6.85 -4.74 26.45
N GLN A 221 -5.99 -5.57 27.04
CA GLN A 221 -5.88 -5.70 28.50
C GLN A 221 -5.15 -4.51 29.13
N LEU A 222 -4.13 -3.94 28.46
CA LEU A 222 -3.47 -2.70 28.88
C LEU A 222 -4.42 -1.49 28.86
N THR A 223 -5.47 -1.50 28.04
CA THR A 223 -6.48 -0.42 28.02
C THR A 223 -7.62 -0.63 29.03
N GLN A 224 -7.63 -1.76 29.76
CA GLN A 224 -8.45 -1.99 30.95
C GLN A 224 -7.70 -1.67 32.25
N LEU A 225 -6.57 -0.97 32.18
CA LEU A 225 -5.88 -0.48 33.37
C LEU A 225 -6.79 0.49 34.13
N ALA A 226 -6.93 0.29 35.44
CA ALA A 226 -7.58 1.26 36.32
C ALA A 226 -6.93 2.64 36.15
N ASP A 227 -7.72 3.70 36.20
CA ASP A 227 -7.29 5.09 35.93
C ASP A 227 -6.02 5.50 36.71
N GLU A 228 -5.80 4.92 37.89
CA GLU A 228 -4.62 5.10 38.72
C GLU A 228 -3.31 4.66 38.04
N VAL A 229 -3.31 3.54 37.31
CA VAL A 229 -2.11 3.03 36.62
C VAL A 229 -1.81 3.87 35.39
N LEU A 230 -2.85 4.38 34.70
CA LEU A 230 -2.66 5.29 33.57
C LEU A 230 -2.08 6.62 34.04
N GLN A 231 -2.52 7.14 35.18
CA GLN A 231 -1.96 8.34 35.81
C GLN A 231 -0.49 8.13 36.19
N ASP A 232 -0.15 6.99 36.79
CA ASP A 232 1.22 6.67 37.19
C ASP A 232 2.17 6.56 35.98
N VAL A 233 1.76 5.85 34.91
CA VAL A 233 2.54 5.74 33.68
C VAL A 233 2.71 7.11 32.99
N THR A 234 1.68 7.96 33.02
CA THR A 234 1.75 9.29 32.43
C THR A 234 2.71 10.19 33.21
N GLU A 235 2.70 10.08 34.54
CA GLU A 235 3.59 10.85 35.42
C GLU A 235 5.05 10.38 35.30
N VAL A 236 5.29 9.07 35.28
CA VAL A 236 6.61 8.49 35.01
C VAL A 236 7.14 8.93 33.64
N SER A 237 6.29 8.91 32.61
CA SER A 237 6.65 9.37 31.26
C SER A 237 6.93 10.88 31.20
N ARG A 238 6.25 11.69 32.03
CA ARG A 238 6.49 13.13 32.16
C ARG A 238 7.82 13.42 32.83
N LEU A 239 8.13 12.73 33.92
CA LEU A 239 9.38 12.86 34.66
C LEU A 239 10.59 12.44 33.81
N GLU A 240 10.48 11.33 33.06
CA GLU A 240 11.57 10.87 32.19
C GLU A 240 11.81 11.84 31.02
N ARG A 241 10.76 12.43 30.46
CA ARG A 241 10.89 13.49 29.44
C ARG A 241 11.62 14.73 29.99
N LEU A 242 11.29 15.16 31.21
CA LEU A 242 11.98 16.26 31.88
C LEU A 242 13.45 15.94 32.14
N ARG A 243 13.78 14.72 32.56
CA ARG A 243 15.16 14.25 32.76
C ARG A 243 15.98 14.32 31.47
N ILE A 244 15.45 13.76 30.37
CA ILE A 244 16.09 13.78 29.05
C ILE A 244 16.31 15.23 28.56
N GLN A 245 15.34 16.11 28.81
CA GLN A 245 15.41 17.51 28.41
C GLN A 245 16.49 18.27 29.19
N GLN A 246 16.60 18.03 30.50
CA GLN A 246 17.65 18.60 31.34
C GLN A 246 19.04 18.06 30.99
N GLU A 247 19.18 16.78 30.65
CA GLU A 247 20.44 16.21 30.15
C GLU A 247 20.85 16.85 28.81
N ALA A 248 19.91 17.05 27.90
CA ALA A 248 20.15 17.69 26.62
C ALA A 248 20.52 19.17 26.74
N GLU A 249 19.99 19.88 27.75
CA GLU A 249 20.32 21.27 28.04
C GLU A 249 21.68 21.39 28.75
N GLY A 250 22.01 20.49 29.67
CA GLY A 250 23.32 20.43 30.33
C GLY A 250 24.48 20.09 29.37
N LEU A 251 24.20 19.36 28.28
CA LEU A 251 25.17 19.08 27.21
C LEU A 251 25.46 20.29 26.31
N ARG A 252 24.67 21.38 26.37
CA ARG A 252 24.86 22.58 25.53
C ARG A 252 25.82 23.62 26.13
N GLU A 253 26.24 23.48 27.39
CA GLU A 253 27.14 24.44 28.07
C GLU A 253 28.62 24.02 28.15
N LEU A 254 29.16 23.29 27.16
CA LEU A 254 30.61 23.15 27.02
C LEU A 254 31.13 24.11 25.92
N PRO A 255 31.81 25.23 26.27
CA PRO A 255 32.34 26.14 25.28
C PRO A 255 33.49 25.49 24.49
N MET A 256 33.42 25.62 23.15
CA MET A 256 34.51 25.23 22.26
C MET A 256 35.78 26.03 22.59
N VAL A 257 36.79 25.33 23.11
CA VAL A 257 38.16 25.85 23.20
C VAL A 257 38.69 26.02 21.77
N HIS A 258 38.88 27.27 21.34
CA HIS A 258 39.65 27.59 20.14
C HIS A 258 41.14 27.35 20.43
N SER A 259 41.72 26.31 19.85
CA SER A 259 43.17 26.19 19.74
C SER A 259 43.66 27.08 18.59
N ARG A 260 44.40 28.14 18.94
CA ARG A 260 45.44 28.71 18.09
C ARG A 260 46.73 27.93 18.30
#